data_AF-A0A9Q0YWZ9-F1
#
_entry.id   AF-A0A9Q0YWZ9-F1
#
_cell.length_a   1.000
_cell.length_b   1.000
_cell.length_c   1.000
_cell.angle_alpha   90.00
_cell.angle_beta   90.00
_cell.angle_gamma   90.00
#
_symmetry.space_group_name_H-M   'P 1'
#
loop_
_entity.id
_entity.type
_entity.pdbx_description
1 polymer ?
#
loop_
_entity_poly.entity_id
_entity_poly.type
_entity_poly.pdbx_seq_one_letter_code
_entity_poly.pdbx_strand_id
1 'polypeptide(L)'
;MNSWFSVDCNKTTADSPSSVFLSSINTEVLEISLEGSLVRVNSPVISAGCSGRGSNIAINMTGSRFAFSSSNRFAAMGCNNRASLTHIKPEIVGCTSTCDANNLTSSSTGGKGSCYCSGNNCCQTTIPSNLQVFNASLETTGYPNDQGTNQCKVAFIVERNWSLDNIKSPGAVQHLQHVPAILKWFVYNDDIPEGEQNSDAMKCSPPLRLITSRWGLSTVTLYSNSITCSCNPGYNGNPYLLDGCTGMIRARLI
;
A
#
# COMPACT_ATOMS: atom_id res chain seq x y z
N MET A 1 -24.49 6.91 8.61
CA MET A 1 -23.40 6.19 7.91
C MET A 1 -22.26 7.17 7.73
N ASN A 2 -21.04 6.80 8.11
CA ASN A 2 -19.89 7.70 8.13
C ASN A 2 -19.36 7.93 6.68
N SER A 3 -19.37 9.17 6.19
CA SER A 3 -19.02 9.52 4.81
C SER A 3 -17.57 9.22 4.45
N TRP A 4 -16.68 9.09 5.44
CA TRP A 4 -15.26 8.80 5.23
C TRP A 4 -15.01 7.45 4.56
N PHE A 5 -15.93 6.50 4.72
CA PHE A 5 -15.87 5.13 4.19
C PHE A 5 -16.83 4.88 3.02
N SER A 6 -17.41 5.94 2.47
CA SER A 6 -18.30 5.83 1.32
C SER A 6 -17.55 5.25 0.11
N VAL A 7 -18.23 4.40 -0.64
CA VAL A 7 -17.76 3.84 -1.89
C VAL A 7 -18.70 4.23 -3.03
N ASP A 8 -18.13 4.77 -4.10
CA ASP A 8 -18.86 5.11 -5.31
C ASP A 8 -18.72 3.98 -6.33
N CYS A 9 -19.83 3.53 -6.87
CA CYS A 9 -19.86 2.52 -7.93
C CYS A 9 -20.10 3.20 -9.26
N ASN A 10 -19.09 3.24 -10.13
CA ASN A 10 -19.24 3.76 -11.48
C ASN A 10 -19.62 2.62 -12.43
N LYS A 11 -20.84 2.67 -12.96
CA LYS A 11 -21.31 1.74 -13.99
C LYS A 11 -21.11 2.38 -15.36
N THR A 12 -20.12 1.92 -16.11
CA THR A 12 -19.81 2.46 -17.44
C THR A 12 -20.73 1.92 -18.53
N THR A 13 -21.03 0.61 -18.55
CA THR A 13 -22.01 -0.05 -19.44
C THR A 13 -22.43 -1.41 -18.87
N ALA A 14 -23.45 -2.07 -19.45
CA ALA A 14 -23.87 -3.42 -19.05
C ALA A 14 -22.78 -4.49 -19.25
N ASP A 15 -21.82 -4.25 -20.15
CA ASP A 15 -20.76 -5.19 -20.54
C ASP A 15 -19.38 -4.89 -19.92
N SER A 16 -19.26 -3.81 -19.14
CA SER A 16 -18.00 -3.44 -18.46
C SER A 16 -18.08 -3.72 -16.96
N PRO A 17 -17.00 -4.23 -16.32
CA PRO A 17 -16.95 -4.37 -14.86
C PRO A 17 -17.24 -3.02 -14.19
N SER A 18 -18.09 -3.03 -13.17
CA SER A 18 -18.31 -1.83 -12.35
C SER A 18 -17.04 -1.54 -11.56
N SER A 19 -16.47 -0.35 -11.72
CA SER A 19 -15.35 0.10 -10.89
C SER A 19 -15.87 0.71 -9.60
N VAL A 20 -15.27 0.33 -8.48
CA VAL A 20 -15.61 0.81 -7.14
C VAL A 20 -14.51 1.77 -6.69
N PHE A 21 -14.88 2.94 -6.17
CA PHE A 21 -13.93 3.96 -5.72
C PHE A 21 -14.19 4.35 -4.28
N LEU A 22 -13.13 4.62 -3.52
CA LEU A 22 -13.26 5.29 -2.23
C LEU A 22 -13.54 6.78 -2.46
N SER A 23 -14.74 7.24 -2.12
CA SER A 23 -15.19 8.62 -2.38
C SER A 23 -14.27 9.67 -1.77
N SER A 24 -13.76 9.40 -0.56
CA SER A 24 -12.95 10.36 0.22
C SER A 24 -11.55 10.60 -0.34
N ILE A 25 -11.03 9.68 -1.17
CA ILE A 25 -9.66 9.76 -1.72
C ILE A 25 -9.60 9.53 -3.24
N ASN A 26 -10.75 9.30 -3.88
CA ASN A 26 -10.90 9.05 -5.32
C ASN A 26 -9.96 7.95 -5.85
N THR A 27 -9.87 6.83 -5.14
CA THR A 27 -8.99 5.71 -5.50
C THR A 27 -9.82 4.45 -5.76
N GLU A 28 -9.53 3.75 -6.85
CA GLU A 28 -10.21 2.50 -7.21
C GLU A 28 -9.87 1.39 -6.22
N VAL A 29 -10.91 0.68 -5.78
CA VAL A 29 -10.89 -0.44 -4.85
C VAL A 29 -10.85 -1.75 -5.63
N LEU A 30 -9.87 -2.59 -5.29
CA LEU A 30 -9.72 -3.93 -5.83
C LEU A 30 -10.28 -5.00 -4.89
N GLU A 31 -10.09 -4.84 -3.57
CA GLU A 31 -10.56 -5.79 -2.56
C GLU A 31 -10.72 -5.11 -1.21
N ILE A 32 -11.72 -5.51 -0.42
CA ILE A 32 -11.94 -5.05 0.96
C ILE A 32 -11.87 -6.26 1.90
N SER A 33 -11.06 -6.15 2.95
CA SER A 33 -10.93 -7.15 4.01
C SER A 33 -11.24 -6.51 5.36
N LEU A 34 -12.39 -6.88 5.94
CA LEU A 34 -12.86 -6.36 7.22
C LEU A 34 -12.03 -6.86 8.40
N GLU A 35 -11.55 -8.12 8.35
CA GLU A 35 -10.79 -8.75 9.43
C GLU A 35 -9.47 -8.02 9.75
N GLY A 36 -8.82 -7.44 8.74
CA GLY A 36 -7.57 -6.69 8.90
C GLY A 36 -7.73 -5.16 8.87
N SER A 37 -8.96 -4.67 8.65
CA SER A 37 -9.24 -3.28 8.28
C SER A 37 -8.44 -2.83 7.05
N LEU A 38 -8.35 -3.69 6.03
CA LEU A 38 -7.50 -3.50 4.85
C LEU A 38 -8.31 -3.31 3.58
N VAL A 39 -7.89 -2.38 2.72
CA VAL A 39 -8.43 -2.21 1.38
C VAL A 39 -7.29 -2.24 0.37
N ARG A 40 -7.37 -3.14 -0.61
CA ARG A 40 -6.46 -3.17 -1.75
C ARG A 40 -6.96 -2.18 -2.80
N VAL A 41 -6.07 -1.32 -3.29
CA VAL A 41 -6.39 -0.24 -4.23
C VAL A 41 -5.41 -0.18 -5.40
N ASN A 42 -5.82 0.48 -6.48
CA ASN A 42 -4.92 0.86 -7.58
C ASN A 42 -4.11 2.10 -7.19
N SER A 43 -2.84 1.90 -6.82
CA SER A 43 -1.89 2.97 -6.52
C SER A 43 -1.15 3.40 -7.78
N PRO A 44 -0.96 4.71 -8.05
CA PRO A 44 -0.34 5.19 -9.27
C PRO A 44 1.14 4.82 -9.36
N VAL A 45 1.67 4.84 -10.58
CA VAL A 45 3.10 4.73 -10.85
C VAL A 45 3.62 6.09 -11.28
N ILE A 46 4.53 6.66 -10.49
CA ILE A 46 5.20 7.92 -10.79
C ILE A 46 6.33 7.63 -11.75
N SER A 47 6.47 8.45 -12.80
CA SER A 47 7.45 8.24 -13.86
C SER A 47 8.22 9.51 -14.23
N ALA A 48 9.43 9.33 -14.76
CA ALA A 48 10.25 10.40 -15.32
C ALA A 48 10.98 9.87 -16.56
N GLY A 49 10.99 10.64 -17.65
CA GLY A 49 11.68 10.25 -18.89
C GLY A 49 11.02 9.09 -19.66
N CYS A 50 9.74 8.81 -19.40
CA CYS A 50 8.99 7.72 -20.03
C CYS A 50 8.04 8.26 -21.12
N SER A 51 8.12 7.72 -22.34
CA SER A 51 7.25 8.12 -23.45
C SER A 51 5.81 7.62 -23.27
N GLY A 52 4.82 8.41 -23.68
CA GLY A 52 3.40 8.01 -23.63
C GLY A 52 2.77 7.98 -22.23
N ARG A 53 3.43 8.56 -21.22
CA ARG A 53 2.91 8.71 -19.87
C ARG A 53 2.15 10.03 -19.73
N GLY A 54 1.01 9.98 -19.05
CA GLY A 54 0.29 11.17 -18.60
C GLY A 54 1.00 11.85 -17.42
N SER A 55 0.38 12.90 -16.89
CA SER A 55 0.85 13.59 -15.68
C SER A 55 0.96 12.62 -14.51
N ASN A 56 2.02 12.74 -13.71
CA ASN A 56 2.14 12.00 -12.47
C ASN A 56 1.03 12.42 -11.51
N ILE A 57 0.27 11.44 -11.02
CA ILE A 57 -0.80 11.64 -10.04
C ILE A 57 -0.26 11.19 -8.68
N ALA A 58 -0.24 12.10 -7.72
CA ALA A 58 0.06 11.78 -6.34
C ALA A 58 -1.22 11.34 -5.60
N ILE A 59 -1.09 10.38 -4.69
CA ILE A 59 -2.16 10.09 -3.72
C ILE A 59 -1.96 10.97 -2.50
N ASN A 60 -2.99 11.70 -2.10
CA ASN A 60 -3.02 12.45 -0.85
C ASN A 60 -4.27 12.07 -0.04
N MET A 61 -4.05 11.30 1.03
CA MET A 61 -5.10 10.85 1.95
C MET A 61 -5.06 11.62 3.28
N THR A 62 -4.32 12.73 3.36
CA THR A 62 -4.22 13.54 4.58
C THR A 62 -5.60 14.01 5.03
N GLY A 63 -5.91 13.80 6.31
CA GLY A 63 -7.22 14.13 6.88
C GLY A 63 -8.29 13.06 6.66
N SER A 64 -8.03 12.04 5.84
CA SER A 64 -8.88 10.86 5.72
C SER A 64 -8.55 9.81 6.80
N ARG A 65 -9.35 8.74 6.83
CA ARG A 65 -9.20 7.58 7.71
C ARG A 65 -8.37 6.44 7.11
N PHE A 66 -7.59 6.72 6.07
CA PHE A 66 -6.76 5.74 5.36
C PHE A 66 -5.28 6.08 5.43
N ALA A 67 -4.45 5.04 5.46
CA ALA A 67 -3.00 5.12 5.38
C ALA A 67 -2.43 3.89 4.68
N PHE A 68 -1.25 3.98 4.08
CA PHE A 68 -0.57 2.81 3.54
C PHE A 68 -0.21 1.82 4.66
N SER A 69 -0.58 0.55 4.48
CA SER A 69 -0.23 -0.53 5.38
C SER A 69 1.28 -0.85 5.31
N SER A 70 1.85 -1.30 6.42
CA SER A 70 3.22 -1.86 6.47
C SER A 70 3.42 -3.11 5.61
N SER A 71 2.34 -3.69 5.09
CA SER A 71 2.37 -4.74 4.07
C SER A 71 2.82 -4.26 2.70
N ASN A 72 3.02 -2.95 2.50
CA ASN A 72 3.58 -2.40 1.27
C ASN A 72 5.09 -2.15 1.35
N ARG A 73 5.67 -1.92 0.18
CA ARG A 73 7.03 -1.42 -0.01
C ARG A 73 7.04 -0.27 -1.00
N PHE A 74 7.99 0.64 -0.83
CA PHE A 74 8.33 1.62 -1.85
C PHE A 74 9.37 0.99 -2.77
N ALA A 75 9.10 0.97 -4.07
CA ALA A 75 9.99 0.41 -5.08
C ALA A 75 10.20 1.41 -6.21
N ALA A 76 11.37 1.33 -6.83
CA ALA A 76 11.72 2.12 -7.99
C ALA A 76 12.53 1.30 -8.98
N MET A 77 12.35 1.60 -10.27
CA MET A 77 13.03 0.93 -11.38
C MET A 77 13.60 1.95 -12.35
N GLY A 78 14.66 1.55 -13.04
CA GLY A 78 15.41 2.38 -14.00
C GLY A 78 16.90 2.40 -13.69
N CYS A 79 17.74 2.67 -14.69
CA CYS A 79 19.18 2.77 -14.50
C CYS A 79 19.55 4.07 -13.78
N ASN A 80 20.58 4.01 -12.92
CA ASN A 80 21.18 5.18 -12.28
C ASN A 80 20.10 6.08 -11.67
N ASN A 81 19.17 5.47 -10.95
CA ASN A 81 17.97 6.09 -10.43
C ASN A 81 18.10 6.29 -8.93
N ARG A 82 17.86 7.51 -8.46
CA ARG A 82 17.63 7.82 -7.04
C ARG A 82 16.19 8.21 -6.87
N ALA A 83 15.43 7.33 -6.23
CA ALA A 83 14.02 7.55 -5.94
C ALA A 83 13.83 7.87 -4.45
N SER A 84 13.08 8.91 -4.14
CA SER A 84 12.78 9.30 -2.76
C SER A 84 11.32 9.68 -2.60
N LEU A 85 10.71 9.28 -1.49
CA LEU A 85 9.39 9.76 -1.11
C LEU A 85 9.48 11.25 -0.76
N THR A 86 8.47 12.00 -1.20
CA THR A 86 8.33 13.43 -0.89
C THR A 86 7.18 13.64 0.10
N HIS A 87 7.13 14.80 0.75
CA HIS A 87 6.11 15.13 1.77
C HIS A 87 6.10 14.24 3.03
N ILE A 88 7.23 13.61 3.36
CA ILE A 88 7.38 12.73 4.54
C ILE A 88 8.32 13.29 5.63
N LYS A 89 8.59 14.59 5.62
CA LYS A 89 9.50 15.22 6.61
C LYS A 89 8.96 14.98 8.04
N PRO A 90 9.83 14.68 9.02
CA PRO A 90 11.31 14.73 8.97
C PRO A 90 11.97 13.44 8.44
N GLU A 91 11.20 12.41 8.10
CA GLU A 91 11.74 11.15 7.60
C GLU A 91 12.31 11.29 6.18
N ILE A 92 13.31 10.47 5.87
CA ILE A 92 13.89 10.36 4.54
C ILE A 92 13.82 8.89 4.16
N VAL A 93 12.98 8.60 3.17
CA VAL A 93 12.83 7.25 2.62
C VAL A 93 13.07 7.31 1.13
N GLY A 94 13.95 6.45 0.67
CA GLY A 94 14.32 6.34 -0.72
C GLY A 94 15.25 5.17 -0.96
N CYS A 95 15.54 4.91 -2.21
CA CYS A 95 16.52 3.91 -2.61
C CYS A 95 17.19 4.33 -3.91
N THR A 96 18.34 3.71 -4.20
CA THR A 96 19.10 3.92 -5.43
C THR A 96 19.27 2.62 -6.18
N SER A 97 19.35 2.71 -7.51
CA SER A 97 19.72 1.60 -8.38
C SER A 97 20.72 2.04 -9.44
N THR A 98 21.61 1.13 -9.82
CA THR A 98 22.63 1.30 -10.87
C THR A 98 22.41 0.28 -11.98
N CYS A 99 23.12 0.39 -13.11
CA CYS A 99 23.03 -0.60 -14.18
C CYS A 99 24.38 -1.05 -14.75
N ASP A 100 25.44 -1.06 -13.92
CA ASP A 100 26.77 -1.50 -14.35
C ASP A 100 26.73 -2.94 -14.89
N ALA A 101 27.20 -3.11 -16.14
CA ALA A 101 27.24 -4.39 -16.84
C ALA A 101 28.05 -5.48 -16.11
N ASN A 102 28.92 -5.10 -15.16
CA ASN A 102 29.80 -6.00 -14.42
C ASN A 102 29.14 -6.64 -13.19
N ASN A 103 27.93 -6.23 -12.80
CA ASN A 103 27.22 -6.74 -11.61
C ASN A 103 26.09 -7.75 -11.96
N LEU A 104 26.29 -8.57 -12.99
CA LEU A 104 25.43 -9.71 -13.32
C LEU A 104 25.53 -10.88 -12.31
N THR A 105 26.23 -10.70 -11.19
CA THR A 105 26.37 -11.69 -10.10
C THR A 105 25.12 -11.88 -9.24
N SER A 106 24.00 -11.22 -9.54
CA SER A 106 22.70 -11.56 -8.93
C SER A 106 21.93 -12.65 -9.68
N SER A 107 22.54 -13.27 -10.69
CA SER A 107 22.07 -14.53 -11.24
C SER A 107 22.62 -15.67 -10.38
N SER A 108 21.72 -16.42 -9.74
CA SER A 108 21.94 -17.78 -9.24
C SER A 108 22.98 -17.98 -8.12
N THR A 109 22.57 -17.83 -6.86
CA THR A 109 22.90 -18.87 -5.87
C THR A 109 21.72 -19.83 -5.82
N GLY A 110 21.90 -21.03 -6.38
CA GLY A 110 20.91 -22.10 -6.29
C GLY A 110 20.56 -22.36 -4.82
N GLY A 111 19.27 -22.23 -4.49
CA GLY A 111 18.72 -22.71 -3.22
C GLY A 111 17.98 -21.69 -2.35
N LYS A 112 17.99 -20.38 -2.64
CA LYS A 112 17.15 -19.38 -1.96
C LYS A 112 16.57 -18.40 -2.98
N GLY A 113 15.25 -18.19 -2.96
CA GLY A 113 14.52 -17.41 -3.97
C GLY A 113 15.21 -16.08 -4.28
N SER A 114 15.55 -15.87 -5.55
CA SER A 114 16.30 -14.70 -6.02
C SER A 114 15.52 -13.40 -5.73
N CYS A 115 16.11 -12.49 -4.95
CA CYS A 115 15.52 -11.17 -4.69
C CYS A 115 15.78 -10.26 -5.91
N TYR A 116 14.89 -10.31 -6.89
CA TYR A 116 15.03 -9.68 -8.22
C TYR A 116 15.22 -8.14 -8.20
N CYS A 117 14.92 -7.47 -7.09
CA CYS A 117 15.04 -6.02 -6.94
C CYS A 117 15.99 -5.64 -5.80
N SER A 118 17.30 -5.73 -6.07
CA SER A 118 18.38 -5.55 -5.09
C SER A 118 19.52 -4.67 -5.61
N GLY A 119 19.21 -3.53 -6.25
CA GLY A 119 20.19 -2.50 -6.62
C GLY A 119 20.51 -2.42 -8.11
N ASN A 120 20.41 -3.52 -8.86
CA ASN A 120 20.60 -3.50 -10.31
C ASN A 120 19.26 -3.21 -11.03
N ASN A 121 19.14 -2.05 -11.68
CA ASN A 121 17.95 -1.54 -12.37
C ASN A 121 16.65 -1.44 -11.54
N CYS A 122 16.66 -1.89 -10.29
CA CYS A 122 15.54 -1.88 -9.38
C CYS A 122 16.03 -1.76 -7.94
N CYS A 123 15.34 -0.96 -7.14
CA CYS A 123 15.54 -0.90 -5.71
C CYS A 123 14.20 -0.84 -4.97
N GLN A 124 14.18 -1.29 -3.72
CA GLN A 124 13.00 -1.23 -2.87
C GLN A 124 13.40 -1.00 -1.42
N THR A 125 12.49 -0.42 -0.65
CA THR A 125 12.64 -0.20 0.79
C THR A 125 11.28 -0.25 1.47
N THR A 126 11.29 -0.33 2.80
CA THR A 126 10.08 -0.23 3.62
C THR A 126 9.58 1.20 3.64
N ILE A 127 8.26 1.38 3.70
CA ILE A 127 7.64 2.69 3.91
C ILE A 127 7.57 3.04 5.41
N PRO A 128 7.50 4.33 5.76
CA PRO A 128 7.16 4.77 7.10
C PRO A 128 5.82 4.21 7.56
N SER A 129 5.68 4.08 8.88
CA SER A 129 4.36 3.97 9.49
C SER A 129 3.54 5.22 9.20
N ASN A 130 2.21 5.12 9.09
CA ASN A 130 1.30 6.27 8.95
C ASN A 130 1.46 7.11 7.67
N LEU A 131 2.02 6.53 6.61
CA LEU A 131 2.15 7.23 5.34
C LEU A 131 0.77 7.45 4.70
N GLN A 132 0.31 8.70 4.62
CA GLN A 132 -0.96 9.07 3.96
C GLN A 132 -0.75 9.73 2.58
N VAL A 133 0.48 10.15 2.28
CA VAL A 133 0.81 10.80 1.01
C VAL A 133 1.78 9.91 0.25
N PHE A 134 1.44 9.59 -0.99
CA PHE A 134 2.38 9.00 -1.92
C PHE A 134 2.69 9.98 -3.04
N ASN A 135 3.92 10.48 -3.00
CA ASN A 135 4.56 11.20 -4.08
C ASN A 135 6.07 10.90 -4.04
N ALA A 136 6.77 11.01 -5.17
CA ALA A 136 8.17 10.63 -5.28
C ALA A 136 8.97 11.56 -6.18
N SER A 137 10.23 11.81 -5.81
CA SER A 137 11.26 12.40 -6.67
C SER A 137 12.03 11.28 -7.36
N LEU A 138 12.35 11.47 -8.64
CA LEU A 138 13.14 10.56 -9.47
C LEU A 138 14.33 11.33 -10.05
N GLU A 139 15.53 11.02 -9.58
CA GLU A 139 16.77 11.71 -9.96
C GLU A 139 17.74 10.77 -10.69
N THR A 140 18.64 11.34 -11.48
CA THR A 140 19.75 10.61 -12.11
C THR A 140 21.02 10.72 -11.30
N THR A 141 21.62 9.57 -10.98
CA THR A 141 22.89 9.46 -10.27
C THR A 141 23.99 9.08 -11.27
N GLY A 142 24.78 10.03 -11.76
CA GLY A 142 25.84 9.75 -12.73
C GLY A 142 26.28 10.98 -13.52
N TYR A 143 27.30 10.83 -14.38
CA TYR A 143 27.80 11.91 -15.23
C TYR A 143 26.85 12.18 -16.43
N PRO A 144 26.77 13.43 -16.93
CA PRO A 144 25.84 13.83 -18.01
C PRO A 144 25.97 13.07 -19.34
N ASN A 145 27.04 12.29 -19.52
CA ASN A 145 27.40 11.64 -20.78
C ASN A 145 26.83 10.21 -20.94
N ASP A 146 26.12 9.67 -19.94
CA ASP A 146 25.37 8.40 -20.04
C ASP A 146 24.01 8.60 -20.75
N GLN A 147 24.00 9.35 -21.86
CA GLN A 147 22.77 9.70 -22.59
C GLN A 147 22.15 8.52 -23.37
N GLY A 148 22.76 7.33 -23.33
CA GLY A 148 22.42 6.20 -24.21
C GLY A 148 21.59 5.06 -23.60
N THR A 149 21.37 4.99 -22.29
CA THR A 149 20.78 3.80 -21.63
C THR A 149 19.52 4.16 -20.83
N ASN A 150 18.35 3.94 -21.43
CA ASN A 150 17.00 3.98 -20.83
C ASN A 150 16.76 5.05 -19.74
N GLN A 151 16.33 6.23 -20.19
CA GLN A 151 15.96 7.38 -19.34
C GLN A 151 14.64 7.19 -18.55
N CYS A 152 13.86 6.15 -18.88
CA CYS A 152 12.57 5.91 -18.23
C CYS A 152 12.75 5.30 -16.84
N LYS A 153 12.37 6.09 -15.84
CA LYS A 153 12.40 5.75 -14.42
C LYS A 153 11.00 5.73 -13.87
N VAL A 154 10.74 4.80 -12.95
CA VAL A 154 9.45 4.71 -12.28
C VAL A 154 9.63 4.49 -10.78
N ALA A 155 8.66 4.95 -9.99
CA ALA A 155 8.54 4.70 -8.57
C ALA A 155 7.08 4.47 -8.19
N PHE A 156 6.85 3.57 -7.23
CA PHE A 156 5.52 3.16 -6.81
C PHE A 156 5.53 2.56 -5.41
N ILE A 157 4.38 2.60 -4.74
CA ILE A 157 4.12 1.83 -3.52
C ILE A 157 3.27 0.61 -3.90
N VAL A 158 3.75 -0.58 -3.53
CA VAL A 158 3.13 -1.85 -3.92
C VAL A 158 3.05 -2.83 -2.75
N GLU A 159 2.04 -3.69 -2.76
CA GLU A 159 1.92 -4.77 -1.77
C GLU A 159 3.10 -5.76 -1.88
N ARG A 160 3.61 -6.22 -0.73
CA ARG A 160 4.83 -7.04 -0.66
C ARG A 160 4.70 -8.40 -1.34
N ASN A 161 3.51 -8.99 -1.29
CA ASN A 161 3.22 -10.30 -1.87
C ASN A 161 2.80 -10.19 -3.34
N TRP A 162 2.80 -8.98 -3.92
CA TRP A 162 2.60 -8.81 -5.34
C TRP A 162 3.74 -9.54 -6.04
N SER A 163 3.40 -10.68 -6.63
CA SER A 163 4.42 -11.52 -7.21
C SER A 163 5.08 -10.77 -8.36
N LEU A 164 6.35 -10.46 -8.15
CA LEU A 164 7.25 -10.00 -9.20
C LEU A 164 7.52 -11.12 -10.22
N ASP A 165 6.95 -12.33 -10.08
CA ASP A 165 7.05 -13.41 -11.09
C ASP A 165 6.47 -12.97 -12.45
N ASN A 166 5.59 -11.96 -12.47
CA ASN A 166 5.11 -11.29 -13.69
C ASN A 166 6.04 -10.17 -14.19
N ILE A 167 6.95 -9.68 -13.35
CA ILE A 167 7.97 -8.68 -13.70
C ILE A 167 9.22 -9.45 -14.13
N LYS A 168 9.12 -10.08 -15.31
CA LYS A 168 10.24 -10.77 -15.96
C LYS A 168 11.39 -9.81 -16.33
N SER A 169 11.14 -8.50 -16.30
CA SER A 169 12.16 -7.45 -16.44
C SER A 169 11.65 -6.11 -15.86
N PRO A 170 12.55 -5.21 -15.43
CA PRO A 170 12.20 -3.83 -15.06
C PRO A 170 11.39 -3.06 -16.11
N GLY A 171 11.44 -3.47 -17.38
CA GLY A 171 10.68 -2.87 -18.47
C GLY A 171 9.17 -3.11 -18.40
N ALA A 172 8.70 -4.21 -17.77
CA ALA A 172 7.27 -4.51 -17.69
C ALA A 172 6.48 -3.44 -16.90
N VAL A 173 7.09 -2.89 -15.84
CA VAL A 173 6.45 -1.89 -14.98
C VAL A 173 6.46 -0.48 -15.59
N GLN A 174 7.36 -0.22 -16.55
CA GLN A 174 7.42 1.06 -17.26
C GLN A 174 6.13 1.37 -18.03
N HIS A 175 5.31 0.35 -18.35
CA HIS A 175 4.03 0.51 -19.03
C HIS A 175 2.80 0.51 -18.10
N LEU A 176 2.96 0.16 -16.82
CA LEU A 176 1.85 0.09 -15.86
C LEU A 176 1.49 1.47 -15.31
N GLN A 177 0.22 1.88 -15.45
CA GLN A 177 -0.26 3.12 -14.84
C GLN A 177 -0.49 3.00 -13.33
N HIS A 178 -0.91 1.81 -12.88
CA HIS A 178 -1.20 1.51 -11.48
C HIS A 178 -0.63 0.15 -11.07
N VAL A 179 -0.39 0.00 -9.77
CA VAL A 179 0.00 -1.25 -9.11
C VAL A 179 -0.85 -1.44 -7.85
N PRO A 180 -1.09 -2.70 -7.40
CA PRO A 180 -1.87 -2.94 -6.21
C PRO A 180 -1.12 -2.48 -4.96
N ALA A 181 -1.78 -1.69 -4.12
CA ALA A 181 -1.29 -1.33 -2.79
C ALA A 181 -2.36 -1.61 -1.73
N ILE A 182 -1.93 -1.88 -0.51
CA ILE A 182 -2.81 -2.14 0.63
C ILE A 182 -2.91 -0.89 1.49
N LEU A 183 -4.08 -0.27 1.56
CA LEU A 183 -4.36 0.71 2.60
C LEU A 183 -4.90 0.00 3.83
N LYS A 184 -4.61 0.56 5.00
CA LYS A 184 -5.28 0.22 6.26
C LYS A 184 -6.16 1.41 6.63
N TRP A 185 -7.35 1.13 7.14
CA TRP A 185 -8.22 2.15 7.70
C TRP A 185 -8.31 2.08 9.22
N PHE A 186 -8.71 3.20 9.81
CA PHE A 186 -8.90 3.35 11.25
C PHE A 186 -10.08 4.29 11.52
N VAL A 187 -10.67 4.17 12.70
CA VAL A 187 -11.68 5.11 13.19
C VAL A 187 -11.19 5.76 14.48
N TYR A 188 -11.74 6.91 14.84
CA TYR A 188 -11.51 7.47 16.17
C TYR A 188 -12.55 6.96 17.15
N ASN A 189 -12.26 6.98 18.45
CA ASN A 189 -13.22 6.55 19.48
C ASN A 189 -14.57 7.27 19.34
N ASP A 190 -14.55 8.56 19.00
CA ASP A 190 -15.74 9.40 18.83
C ASP A 190 -16.58 9.01 17.60
N ASP A 191 -16.01 8.25 16.65
CA ASP A 191 -16.74 7.78 15.48
C ASP A 191 -17.61 6.53 15.77
N ILE A 192 -17.44 5.90 16.95
CA ILE A 192 -18.18 4.70 17.32
C ILE A 192 -19.30 5.07 18.32
N PRO A 193 -20.54 4.60 18.11
CA PRO A 193 -21.62 4.80 19.07
C PRO A 193 -21.25 4.35 20.48
N GLU A 194 -21.61 5.19 21.46
CA GLU A 194 -21.36 4.96 22.88
C GLU A 194 -22.10 3.70 23.35
N GLY A 195 -21.40 2.78 24.02
CA GLY A 195 -21.98 1.53 24.54
C GLY A 195 -21.83 0.27 23.65
N GLU A 196 -21.31 0.39 22.43
CA GLU A 196 -21.12 -0.76 21.52
C GLU A 196 -19.67 -1.26 21.40
N GLN A 197 -18.71 -0.51 21.97
CA GLN A 197 -17.33 -0.96 22.02
C GLN A 197 -17.18 -2.12 23.02
N ASN A 198 -16.62 -3.23 22.53
CA ASN A 198 -16.24 -4.40 23.35
C ASN A 198 -17.43 -5.16 23.96
N SER A 199 -18.34 -5.62 23.10
CA SER A 199 -19.38 -6.60 23.44
C SER A 199 -18.90 -8.04 23.20
N ASP A 200 -19.76 -9.03 23.48
CA ASP A 200 -19.48 -10.43 23.12
C ASP A 200 -19.27 -10.62 21.61
N ALA A 201 -19.90 -9.77 20.78
CA ALA A 201 -19.88 -9.86 19.33
C ALA A 201 -18.70 -9.15 18.66
N MET A 202 -18.19 -8.07 19.27
CA MET A 202 -17.23 -7.16 18.65
C MET A 202 -16.14 -6.70 19.61
N LYS A 203 -14.93 -6.56 19.10
CA LYS A 203 -13.80 -5.99 19.84
C LYS A 203 -13.18 -4.85 19.05
N CYS A 204 -12.90 -3.74 19.74
CA CYS A 204 -12.14 -2.62 19.20
C CYS A 204 -10.85 -2.44 20.00
N SER A 205 -9.75 -2.24 19.30
CA SER A 205 -8.44 -2.00 19.92
C SER A 205 -7.63 -0.99 19.14
N PRO A 206 -6.75 -0.21 19.79
CA PRO A 206 -5.81 0.65 19.09
C PRO A 206 -4.99 -0.17 18.07
N PRO A 207 -4.67 0.40 16.88
CA PRO A 207 -3.82 -0.27 15.91
C PRO A 207 -2.37 -0.24 16.44
N LEU A 208 -2.05 -1.22 17.27
CA LEU A 208 -0.72 -1.40 17.83
C LEU A 208 0.19 -2.07 16.79
N ARG A 209 1.35 -1.46 16.56
CA ARG A 209 2.46 -2.11 15.88
C ARG A 209 3.52 -2.48 16.90
N LEU A 210 3.77 -3.78 17.06
CA LEU A 210 4.92 -4.28 17.81
C LEU A 210 6.16 -4.15 16.92
N ILE A 211 7.14 -3.38 17.38
CA ILE A 211 8.44 -3.23 16.74
C ILE A 211 9.44 -3.96 17.62
N THR A 212 9.99 -5.04 17.10
CA THR A 212 11.15 -5.72 17.68
C THR A 212 12.41 -5.05 17.15
N SER A 213 13.19 -4.44 18.03
CA SER A 213 14.50 -3.88 17.68
C SER A 213 15.61 -4.58 18.47
N ARG A 214 16.87 -4.32 18.10
CA ARG A 214 18.04 -4.75 18.90
C ARG A 214 17.97 -4.26 20.36
N TRP A 215 17.21 -3.19 20.61
CA TRP A 215 17.07 -2.55 21.91
C TRP A 215 15.82 -2.98 22.69
N GLY A 216 15.08 -4.00 22.20
CA GLY A 216 13.90 -4.55 22.85
C GLY A 216 12.61 -4.38 22.05
N LEU A 217 11.49 -4.80 22.65
CA LEU A 217 10.15 -4.59 22.12
C LEU A 217 9.70 -3.15 22.39
N SER A 218 9.21 -2.49 21.35
CA SER A 218 8.52 -1.20 21.46
C SER A 218 7.16 -1.29 20.77
N THR A 219 6.13 -0.72 21.38
CA THR A 219 4.81 -0.56 20.78
C THR A 219 4.71 0.84 20.19
N VAL A 220 4.34 0.92 18.92
CA VAL A 220 3.99 2.19 18.27
C VAL A 220 2.50 2.17 17.98
N THR A 221 1.78 3.11 18.56
CA THR A 221 0.38 3.37 18.21
C THR A 221 0.35 4.18 16.92
N LEU A 222 -0.24 3.60 15.88
CA LEU A 222 -0.48 4.30 14.62
C LEU A 222 -1.65 5.26 14.85
N TYR A 223 -1.47 6.57 14.65
CA TYR A 223 -2.46 7.63 14.92
C TYR A 223 -3.04 7.62 16.36
N SER A 224 -2.61 8.59 17.18
CA SER A 224 -3.09 8.75 18.56
C SER A 224 -4.63 8.74 18.63
N ASN A 225 -5.18 7.95 19.53
CA ASN A 225 -6.63 7.78 19.76
C ASN A 225 -7.42 7.11 18.62
N SER A 226 -6.74 6.50 17.65
CA SER A 226 -7.41 5.66 16.66
C SER A 226 -7.61 4.23 17.16
N ILE A 227 -8.63 3.55 16.63
CA ILE A 227 -8.98 2.17 16.90
C ILE A 227 -9.35 1.43 15.62
N THR A 228 -9.20 0.12 15.66
CA THR A 228 -9.66 -0.83 14.65
C THR A 228 -10.54 -1.87 15.31
N CYS A 229 -11.62 -2.26 14.66
CA CYS A 229 -12.61 -3.17 15.20
C CYS A 229 -12.70 -4.45 14.36
N SER A 230 -12.95 -5.57 15.02
CA SER A 230 -13.19 -6.87 14.38
C SER A 230 -14.34 -7.58 15.09
N CYS A 231 -15.07 -8.42 14.37
CA CYS A 231 -16.01 -9.33 15.00
C CYS A 231 -15.24 -10.40 15.79
N ASN A 232 -15.76 -10.79 16.95
CA ASN A 232 -15.18 -11.84 17.76
C ASN A 232 -15.40 -13.22 17.12
N PRO A 233 -14.59 -14.24 17.50
CA PRO A 233 -14.79 -15.60 17.01
C PRO A 233 -16.23 -16.10 17.22
N GLY A 234 -16.84 -16.63 16.16
CA GLY A 234 -18.25 -17.06 16.16
C GLY A 234 -19.24 -16.03 15.63
N TYR A 235 -18.78 -14.81 15.37
CA TYR A 235 -19.54 -13.73 14.74
C TYR A 235 -18.95 -13.38 13.37
N ASN A 236 -19.80 -12.95 12.44
CA ASN A 236 -19.36 -12.47 11.12
C ASN A 236 -20.16 -11.22 10.71
N GLY A 237 -19.57 -10.43 9.82
CA GLY A 237 -20.17 -9.21 9.28
C GLY A 237 -19.25 -8.00 9.41
N ASN A 238 -19.84 -6.81 9.52
CA ASN A 238 -19.11 -5.55 9.51
C ASN A 238 -19.09 -4.92 10.91
N PRO A 239 -17.94 -4.93 11.62
CA PRO A 239 -17.82 -4.38 12.97
C PRO A 239 -17.93 -2.85 13.03
N TYR A 240 -18.10 -2.16 11.91
CA TYR A 240 -18.26 -0.70 11.86
C TYR A 240 -19.73 -0.28 11.65
N LEU A 241 -20.66 -1.23 11.64
CA LEU A 241 -22.10 -1.00 11.57
C LEU A 241 -22.75 -1.40 12.90
N LEU A 242 -23.81 -0.67 13.27
CA LEU A 242 -24.69 -1.03 14.39
C LEU A 242 -25.21 -2.46 14.17
N ASP A 243 -25.08 -3.34 15.17
CA ASP A 243 -25.41 -4.76 15.08
C ASP A 243 -24.78 -5.51 13.89
N GLY A 244 -23.66 -4.98 13.36
CA GLY A 244 -23.05 -5.49 12.14
C GLY A 244 -22.31 -6.83 12.31
N CYS A 245 -21.97 -7.20 13.54
CA CYS A 245 -21.42 -8.52 13.87
C CYS A 245 -22.55 -9.44 14.32
N THR A 246 -22.97 -10.35 13.44
CA THR A 246 -24.06 -11.30 13.73
C THR A 246 -23.49 -12.68 14.06
N GLY A 247 -24.05 -13.31 15.09
CA GLY A 247 -23.63 -14.64 15.51
C GLY A 247 -23.99 -15.66 14.44
N MET A 248 -23.10 -16.62 14.17
CA MET A 248 -23.49 -17.78 13.39
C MET A 248 -24.51 -18.57 14.22
N ILE A 249 -25.79 -18.55 13.82
CA ILE A 249 -26.77 -19.50 14.38
C ILE A 249 -26.23 -20.90 14.06
N ARG A 250 -25.61 -21.56 15.05
CA ARG A 250 -25.45 -23.00 15.01
C ARG A 250 -26.85 -23.56 15.07
N ALA A 251 -27.41 -23.95 13.91
CA ALA A 251 -28.56 -24.81 13.89
C ALA A 251 -28.21 -26.02 14.77
N ARG A 252 -28.83 -26.11 15.96
CA ARG A 252 -28.86 -27.36 16.71
C ARG A 252 -29.60 -28.33 15.80
N LEU A 253 -28.87 -29.24 15.16
CA LEU A 253 -29.44 -30.50 14.72
C LEU A 253 -29.92 -31.19 16.00
N ILE A 254 -31.21 -31.06 16.28
CA ILE A 254 -31.95 -31.92 17.19
C ILE A 254 -32.24 -33.21 16.41
#